data_AF-A0A2X2VBE6-F1
#
_entry.id   AF-A0A2X2VBE6-F1
#
_cell.length_a   1.000
_cell.length_b   1.000
_cell.length_c   1.000
_cell.angle_alpha   90.00
_cell.angle_beta   90.00
_cell.angle_gamma   90.00
#
_symmetry.space_group_name_H-M   'P 1'
#
loop_
_entity.id
_entity.type
_entity.pdbx_description
1 polymer ?
#
loop_
_entity_poly.entity_id
_entity_poly.type
_entity_poly.pdbx_seq_one_letter_code
_entity_poly.pdbx_strand_id
1 'polypeptide(L)'
;MPVYQVLKEQEPALWMSIRQQAVEMHQQGKTEQEVIDTIQPQILAVETKRLQSATDDNVVAFMQVNMQQTAMVQKSSDDACFRFLFPDVKGGINSTKILPRDVTLRRMQVDAAMMRSAYGSDKHSVTDAEREQARQDIQPIVRQLTKRYGSDLQLMSDPHKAVGKEGLVCNQVQELWRNVLQLPPARAAGIIRLSVAQE
;
A
#
# COMPACT_ATOMS: atom_id res chain seq x y z
N MET A 1 -17.28 -1.69 7.75
CA MET A 1 -16.20 -1.55 6.74
C MET A 1 -15.68 -2.93 6.41
N PRO A 2 -15.54 -3.30 5.12
CA PRO A 2 -15.16 -4.66 4.71
C PRO A 2 -13.88 -5.20 5.36
N VAL A 3 -12.79 -4.42 5.40
CA VAL A 3 -11.52 -4.81 6.05
C VAL A 3 -11.73 -5.18 7.53
N TYR A 4 -12.57 -4.42 8.26
CA TYR A 4 -12.85 -4.71 9.68
C TYR A 4 -13.61 -6.02 9.88
N GLN A 5 -14.45 -6.43 8.92
CA GLN A 5 -15.10 -7.73 8.98
C GLN A 5 -14.06 -8.84 8.86
N VAL A 6 -13.11 -8.70 7.93
CA VAL A 6 -12.01 -9.66 7.77
C VAL A 6 -11.14 -9.72 9.02
N LEU A 7 -10.78 -8.58 9.62
CA LEU A 7 -10.03 -8.55 10.87
C LEU A 7 -10.78 -9.23 12.02
N LYS A 8 -12.10 -8.99 12.15
CA LYS A 8 -12.92 -9.66 13.16
C LYS A 8 -12.95 -11.19 12.98
N GLU A 9 -12.97 -11.65 11.73
CA GLU A 9 -13.04 -13.09 11.38
C GLU A 9 -11.69 -13.79 11.51
N GLN A 10 -10.61 -13.18 11.01
CA GLN A 10 -9.30 -13.81 10.84
C GLN A 10 -8.26 -13.39 11.88
N GLU A 11 -8.44 -12.22 12.51
CA GLU A 11 -7.50 -11.61 13.48
C GLU A 11 -8.25 -11.06 14.71
N PRO A 12 -9.11 -11.85 15.40
CA PRO A 12 -10.03 -11.34 16.40
C PRO A 12 -9.33 -10.67 17.59
N ALA A 13 -8.16 -11.15 17.99
CA ALA A 13 -7.38 -10.56 19.08
C ALA A 13 -6.88 -9.15 18.72
N LEU A 14 -6.31 -8.99 17.52
CA LEU A 14 -5.89 -7.70 17.00
C LEU A 14 -7.07 -6.75 16.85
N TRP A 15 -8.20 -7.22 16.30
CA TRP A 15 -9.41 -6.41 16.16
C TRP A 15 -9.91 -5.86 17.51
N MET A 16 -9.92 -6.71 18.55
CA MET A 16 -10.29 -6.27 19.90
C MET A 16 -9.31 -5.24 20.46
N SER A 17 -8.00 -5.46 20.27
CA SER A 17 -6.96 -4.53 20.70
C SER A 17 -7.10 -3.15 20.03
N ILE A 18 -7.21 -3.11 18.70
CA ILE A 18 -7.41 -1.87 17.93
C ILE A 18 -8.65 -1.12 18.42
N ARG A 19 -9.78 -1.83 18.61
CA ARG A 19 -11.02 -1.20 19.08
C ARG A 19 -10.86 -0.61 20.49
N GLN A 20 -10.21 -1.33 21.39
CA GLN A 20 -9.98 -0.86 22.75
C GLN A 20 -9.07 0.37 22.77
N GLN A 21 -7.99 0.34 22.00
CA GLN A 21 -7.06 1.46 21.86
C GLN A 21 -7.76 2.70 21.30
N ALA A 22 -8.62 2.55 20.29
CA ALA A 22 -9.42 3.64 19.73
C ALA A 22 -10.34 4.29 20.79
N VAL A 23 -10.99 3.48 21.62
CA VAL A 23 -11.88 3.96 22.70
C VAL A 23 -11.09 4.72 23.76
N GLU A 24 -9.95 4.18 24.20
CA GLU A 24 -9.09 4.83 25.19
C GLU A 24 -8.55 6.17 24.70
N MET A 25 -8.08 6.24 23.45
CA MET A 25 -7.63 7.48 22.84
C MET A 25 -8.76 8.51 22.75
N HIS A 26 -9.97 8.08 22.41
CA HIS A 26 -11.13 8.97 22.38
C HIS A 26 -11.46 9.52 23.77
N GLN A 27 -11.42 8.68 24.81
CA GLN A 27 -11.61 9.10 26.20
C GLN A 27 -10.53 10.07 26.69
N GLN A 28 -9.31 9.96 26.17
CA GLN A 28 -8.20 10.87 26.43
C GLN A 28 -8.28 12.19 25.64
N GLY A 29 -9.33 12.39 24.83
CA GLY A 29 -9.50 13.61 24.02
C GLY A 29 -8.58 13.68 22.80
N LYS A 30 -8.02 12.55 22.34
CA LYS A 30 -7.20 12.50 21.12
C LYS A 30 -8.01 12.85 19.88
N THR A 31 -7.35 13.52 18.94
CA THR A 31 -7.94 13.88 17.66
C THR A 31 -8.15 12.67 16.76
N GLU A 32 -9.05 12.78 15.78
CA GLU A 32 -9.28 11.74 14.78
C GLU A 32 -7.98 11.36 14.03
N GLN A 33 -7.12 12.34 13.72
CA GLN A 33 -5.85 12.08 13.04
C GLN A 33 -4.88 11.30 13.92
N GLU A 34 -4.75 11.63 15.20
CA GLU A 34 -3.90 10.86 16.13
C GLU A 34 -4.37 9.39 16.23
N VAL A 35 -5.68 9.16 16.24
CA VAL A 35 -6.26 7.80 16.24
C VAL A 35 -5.93 7.07 14.94
N ILE A 36 -6.06 7.73 13.79
CA ILE A 36 -5.70 7.17 12.48
C ILE A 36 -4.20 6.82 12.43
N ASP A 37 -3.34 7.75 12.81
CA ASP A 37 -1.88 7.56 12.80
C ASP A 37 -1.44 6.40 13.71
N THR A 38 -2.22 6.09 14.74
CA THR A 38 -1.95 4.95 15.66
C THR A 38 -2.47 3.62 15.11
N ILE A 39 -3.66 3.61 14.51
CA ILE A 39 -4.36 2.36 14.11
C ILE A 39 -3.99 1.93 12.69
N GLN A 40 -3.88 2.87 11.76
CA GLN A 40 -3.68 2.57 10.34
C GLN A 40 -2.41 1.71 10.09
N PRO A 41 -1.25 1.97 10.72
CA PRO A 41 -0.07 1.12 10.54
C PRO A 41 -0.29 -0.35 10.95
N GLN A 42 -1.10 -0.59 11.99
CA GLN A 42 -1.40 -1.95 12.46
C GLN A 42 -2.22 -2.72 11.44
N ILE A 43 -3.18 -2.06 10.77
CA ILE A 43 -3.98 -2.65 9.70
C ILE A 43 -3.11 -2.88 8.45
N LEU A 44 -2.29 -1.89 8.07
CA LEU A 44 -1.38 -2.00 6.94
C LEU A 44 -0.38 -3.16 7.11
N ALA A 45 0.10 -3.41 8.34
CA ALA A 45 0.98 -4.56 8.61
C ALA A 45 0.29 -5.90 8.30
N VAL A 46 -1.00 -6.04 8.63
CA VAL A 46 -1.77 -7.23 8.26
C VAL A 46 -1.93 -7.34 6.76
N GLU A 47 -2.39 -6.27 6.09
CA GLU A 47 -2.60 -6.25 4.64
C GLU A 47 -1.31 -6.61 3.89
N THR A 48 -0.19 -6.01 4.29
CA THR A 48 1.13 -6.24 3.72
C THR A 48 1.55 -7.70 3.86
N LYS A 49 1.32 -8.31 5.03
CA LYS A 49 1.58 -9.75 5.23
C LYS A 49 0.69 -10.63 4.35
N ARG A 50 -0.57 -10.25 4.11
CA ARG A 50 -1.49 -11.03 3.27
C ARG A 50 -1.13 -11.02 1.80
N LEU A 51 -0.45 -10.00 1.30
CA LEU A 51 -0.01 -9.96 -0.10
C LEU A 51 0.86 -11.17 -0.48
N GLN A 52 1.66 -11.71 0.44
CA GLN A 52 2.48 -12.89 0.17
C GLN A 52 1.65 -14.11 -0.23
N SER A 53 0.50 -14.34 0.40
CA SER A 53 -0.34 -15.52 0.15
C SER A 53 -1.65 -15.23 -0.57
N ALA A 54 -1.99 -13.97 -0.84
CA ALA A 54 -3.12 -13.61 -1.69
C ALA A 54 -2.89 -14.09 -3.13
N THR A 55 -3.95 -14.37 -3.87
CA THR A 55 -3.86 -14.73 -5.30
C THR A 55 -3.33 -13.58 -6.15
N ASP A 56 -2.69 -13.85 -7.28
CA ASP A 56 -2.11 -12.83 -8.16
C ASP A 56 -3.08 -11.72 -8.55
N ASP A 57 -4.30 -12.07 -8.96
CA ASP A 57 -5.33 -11.10 -9.36
C ASP A 57 -5.68 -10.12 -8.24
N ASN A 58 -5.74 -10.60 -7.00
CA ASN A 58 -6.03 -9.76 -5.84
C ASN A 58 -4.83 -8.87 -5.45
N VAL A 59 -3.60 -9.36 -5.61
CA VAL A 59 -2.38 -8.55 -5.40
C VAL A 59 -2.30 -7.43 -6.44
N VAL A 60 -2.59 -7.73 -7.70
CA VAL A 60 -2.63 -6.74 -8.78
C VAL A 60 -3.76 -5.73 -8.54
N ALA A 61 -4.97 -6.19 -8.19
CA ALA A 61 -6.10 -5.31 -7.89
C ALA A 61 -5.80 -4.36 -6.72
N PHE A 62 -5.16 -4.86 -5.66
CA PHE A 62 -4.70 -4.05 -4.53
C PHE A 62 -3.79 -2.91 -5.00
N MET A 63 -2.78 -3.21 -5.82
CA MET A 63 -1.87 -2.18 -6.30
C MET A 63 -2.55 -1.19 -7.27
N GLN A 64 -3.46 -1.67 -8.12
CA GLN A 64 -4.23 -0.81 -9.03
C GLN A 64 -5.05 0.23 -8.27
N VAL A 65 -5.83 -0.19 -7.26
CA VAL A 65 -6.64 0.74 -6.48
C VAL A 65 -5.77 1.67 -5.63
N ASN A 66 -4.63 1.19 -5.12
CA ASN A 66 -3.68 2.01 -4.39
C ASN A 66 -3.13 3.14 -5.28
N MET A 67 -2.70 2.82 -6.50
CA MET A 67 -2.18 3.82 -7.46
C MET A 67 -3.25 4.78 -7.96
N GLN A 68 -4.49 4.30 -8.14
CA GLN A 68 -5.63 5.16 -8.43
C GLN A 68 -5.85 6.19 -7.33
N GLN A 69 -5.83 5.77 -6.06
CA GLN A 69 -5.95 6.67 -4.91
C GLN A 69 -4.77 7.64 -4.83
N THR A 70 -3.54 7.16 -4.96
CA THR A 70 -2.34 8.03 -4.96
C THR A 70 -2.46 9.12 -6.03
N ALA A 71 -2.92 8.78 -7.24
CA ALA A 71 -3.07 9.75 -8.32
C ALA A 71 -4.17 10.78 -8.03
N MET A 72 -5.27 10.37 -7.38
CA MET A 72 -6.32 11.29 -6.94
C MET A 72 -5.86 12.21 -5.80
N VAL A 73 -5.11 11.67 -4.83
CA VAL A 73 -4.52 12.48 -3.75
C VAL A 73 -3.52 13.49 -4.33
N GLN A 74 -2.67 13.09 -5.28
CA GLN A 74 -1.70 13.98 -5.89
C GLN A 74 -2.35 15.17 -6.61
N LYS A 75 -3.51 14.96 -7.27
CA LYS A 75 -4.29 16.06 -7.86
C LYS A 75 -4.74 17.12 -6.85
N SER A 76 -4.87 16.74 -5.58
CA SER A 76 -5.19 17.67 -4.49
C SER A 76 -3.92 18.36 -3.98
N SER A 77 -2.83 17.61 -3.76
CA SER A 77 -1.54 18.16 -3.31
C SER A 77 -0.42 17.13 -3.45
N ASP A 78 0.74 17.59 -3.92
CA ASP A 78 1.98 16.79 -3.92
C ASP A 78 2.43 16.41 -2.50
N ASP A 79 2.28 17.31 -1.51
CA ASP A 79 2.58 17.00 -0.10
C ASP A 79 1.62 15.93 0.43
N ALA A 80 0.33 16.01 0.09
CA ALA A 80 -0.64 15.00 0.49
C ALA A 80 -0.32 13.64 -0.14
N CYS A 81 0.10 13.61 -1.41
CA CYS A 81 0.53 12.37 -2.07
C CYS A 81 1.77 11.77 -1.41
N PHE A 82 2.76 12.60 -1.09
CA PHE A 82 3.98 12.14 -0.43
C PHE A 82 3.68 11.55 0.95
N ARG A 83 2.85 12.23 1.77
CA ARG A 83 2.41 11.74 3.08
C ARG A 83 1.52 10.50 3.00
N PHE A 84 0.78 10.33 1.89
CA PHE A 84 0.01 9.11 1.63
C PHE A 84 0.90 7.90 1.33
N LEU A 85 1.98 8.10 0.57
CA LEU A 85 2.94 7.05 0.21
C LEU A 85 3.95 6.74 1.33
N PHE A 86 4.39 7.77 2.08
CA PHE A 86 5.43 7.69 3.09
C PHE A 86 4.99 8.34 4.41
N PRO A 87 3.96 7.78 5.08
CA PRO A 87 3.41 8.37 6.31
C PRO A 87 4.45 8.45 7.45
N ASP A 88 5.46 7.58 7.46
CA ASP A 88 6.51 7.56 8.49
C ASP A 88 7.46 8.77 8.45
N VAL A 89 7.48 9.53 7.35
CA VAL A 89 8.43 10.64 7.16
C VAL A 89 7.90 11.96 7.75
N LYS A 90 6.63 12.30 7.50
CA LYS A 90 5.99 13.58 7.90
C LYS A 90 4.59 13.41 8.50
N GLY A 91 4.21 12.18 8.86
CA GLY A 91 2.86 11.84 9.29
C GLY A 91 1.91 11.58 8.10
N GLY A 92 0.92 10.72 8.32
CA GLY A 92 -0.07 10.34 7.30
C GLY A 92 -1.10 11.43 7.00
N ILE A 93 -2.05 11.09 6.13
CA ILE A 93 -3.23 11.91 5.82
C ILE A 93 -4.51 11.16 6.17
N ASN A 94 -5.56 11.88 6.56
CA ASN A 94 -6.91 11.33 6.52
C ASN A 94 -7.42 11.35 5.06
N SER A 95 -7.16 10.27 4.34
CA SER A 95 -7.53 10.12 2.93
C SER A 95 -9.04 10.19 2.68
N THR A 96 -9.88 9.90 3.68
CA THR A 96 -11.35 9.96 3.56
C THR A 96 -11.88 11.39 3.43
N LYS A 97 -11.08 12.40 3.81
CA LYS A 97 -11.39 13.82 3.64
C LYS A 97 -10.99 14.36 2.26
N ILE A 98 -10.23 13.58 1.49
CA ILE A 98 -9.68 13.97 0.18
C ILE A 98 -10.33 13.14 -0.94
N LEU A 99 -10.50 11.85 -0.71
CA LEU A 99 -10.99 10.91 -1.71
C LEU A 99 -12.51 10.80 -1.69
N PRO A 100 -13.15 10.61 -2.87
CA PRO A 100 -14.56 10.28 -2.94
C PRO A 100 -14.91 9.02 -2.12
N ARG A 101 -16.13 9.01 -1.58
CA ARG A 101 -16.61 7.92 -0.72
C ARG A 101 -16.65 6.56 -1.45
N ASP A 102 -17.05 6.56 -2.71
CA ASP A 102 -17.10 5.38 -3.57
C ASP A 102 -15.70 4.82 -3.84
N VAL A 103 -14.71 5.70 -4.09
CA VAL A 103 -13.30 5.30 -4.24
C VAL A 103 -12.77 4.68 -2.95
N THR A 104 -13.06 5.29 -1.81
CA THR A 104 -12.66 4.78 -0.48
C THR A 104 -13.31 3.42 -0.20
N LEU A 105 -14.59 3.26 -0.50
CA LEU A 105 -15.29 1.98 -0.33
C LEU A 105 -14.73 0.91 -1.26
N ARG A 106 -14.43 1.26 -2.51
CA ARG A 106 -13.83 0.34 -3.48
C ARG A 106 -12.47 -0.16 -3.02
N ARG A 107 -11.62 0.73 -2.48
CA ARG A 107 -10.35 0.34 -1.85
C ARG A 107 -10.57 -0.70 -0.76
N MET A 108 -11.45 -0.41 0.21
CA MET A 108 -11.73 -1.35 1.30
C MET A 108 -12.26 -2.70 0.83
N GLN A 109 -13.05 -2.74 -0.25
CA GLN A 109 -13.53 -3.99 -0.83
C GLN A 109 -12.40 -4.81 -1.45
N VAL A 110 -11.49 -4.16 -2.18
CA VAL A 110 -10.33 -4.82 -2.79
C VAL A 110 -9.38 -5.34 -1.70
N ASP A 111 -9.08 -4.54 -0.68
CA ASP A 111 -8.22 -4.95 0.43
C ASP A 111 -8.82 -6.16 1.16
N ALA A 112 -10.13 -6.13 1.44
CA ALA A 112 -10.82 -7.25 2.08
C ALA A 112 -10.83 -8.51 1.21
N ALA A 113 -11.00 -8.39 -0.12
CA ALA A 113 -10.92 -9.52 -1.04
C ALA A 113 -9.50 -10.12 -1.07
N MET A 114 -8.48 -9.26 -1.12
CA MET A 114 -7.08 -9.65 -1.04
C MET A 114 -6.79 -10.40 0.26
N MET A 115 -7.16 -9.85 1.41
CA MET A 115 -6.96 -10.50 2.71
C MET A 115 -7.69 -11.85 2.81
N ARG A 116 -8.90 -11.98 2.25
CA ARG A 116 -9.62 -13.26 2.23
C ARG A 116 -8.96 -14.29 1.32
N SER A 117 -8.48 -13.87 0.15
CA SER A 117 -7.77 -14.75 -0.80
C SER A 117 -6.44 -15.29 -0.27
N ALA A 118 -5.91 -14.67 0.79
CA ALA A 118 -4.68 -15.08 1.45
C ALA A 118 -4.85 -16.29 2.40
N TYR A 119 -6.07 -16.82 2.53
CA TYR A 119 -6.44 -17.98 3.35
C TYR A 119 -7.09 -19.10 2.52
N GLY A 120 -7.16 -20.29 3.11
CA GLY A 120 -7.78 -21.47 2.50
C GLY A 120 -6.80 -22.33 1.73
N SER A 121 -7.32 -23.35 1.06
CA SER A 121 -6.55 -24.27 0.22
C SER A 121 -5.94 -23.59 -1.01
N ASP A 122 -6.60 -22.54 -1.49
CA ASP A 122 -6.30 -21.91 -2.79
C ASP A 122 -5.39 -20.68 -2.63
N LYS A 123 -4.83 -20.47 -1.42
CA LYS A 123 -3.88 -19.38 -1.17
C LYS A 123 -2.63 -19.56 -2.02
N HIS A 124 -2.04 -18.44 -2.44
CA HIS A 124 -0.75 -18.45 -3.12
C HIS A 124 0.37 -18.90 -2.18
N SER A 125 1.34 -19.61 -2.73
CA SER A 125 2.59 -19.94 -2.04
C SER A 125 3.73 -19.43 -2.89
N VAL A 126 4.38 -18.35 -2.45
CA VAL A 126 5.52 -17.77 -3.17
C VAL A 126 6.65 -18.79 -3.23
N THR A 127 7.17 -19.00 -4.43
CA THR A 127 8.35 -19.86 -4.66
C THR A 127 9.61 -19.03 -4.85
N ASP A 128 10.78 -19.64 -4.63
CA ASP A 128 12.07 -18.98 -4.89
C ASP A 128 12.24 -18.61 -6.38
N ALA A 129 11.70 -19.44 -7.29
CA ALA A 129 11.70 -19.15 -8.72
C ALA A 129 10.89 -17.89 -9.05
N GLU A 130 9.72 -17.69 -8.43
CA GLU A 130 8.93 -16.47 -8.58
C GLU A 130 9.67 -15.24 -8.03
N ARG A 131 10.37 -15.37 -6.90
CA ARG A 131 11.16 -14.28 -6.32
C ARG A 131 12.29 -13.87 -7.25
N GLU A 132 13.01 -14.84 -7.80
CA GLU A 132 14.10 -14.57 -8.74
C GLU A 132 13.56 -13.97 -10.05
N GLN A 133 12.44 -14.49 -10.55
CA GLN A 133 11.79 -13.91 -11.72
C GLN A 133 11.35 -12.46 -11.47
N ALA A 134 10.77 -12.14 -10.32
CA ALA A 134 10.40 -10.77 -9.95
C ALA A 134 11.61 -9.83 -9.89
N ARG A 135 12.77 -10.29 -9.39
CA ARG A 135 14.03 -9.52 -9.42
C ARG A 135 14.51 -9.26 -10.84
N GLN A 136 14.33 -10.20 -11.77
CA GLN A 136 14.69 -10.02 -13.17
C GLN A 136 13.72 -9.08 -13.90
N ASP A 137 12.43 -9.18 -13.59
CA ASP A 137 11.35 -8.42 -14.22
C ASP A 137 11.39 -6.93 -13.88
N ILE A 138 11.80 -6.58 -12.65
CA ILE A 138 11.87 -5.19 -12.20
C ILE A 138 13.08 -4.45 -12.78
N GLN A 139 14.16 -5.15 -13.11
CA GLN A 139 15.39 -4.53 -13.63
C GLN A 139 15.20 -3.64 -14.86
N PRO A 140 14.52 -4.05 -15.96
CA PRO A 140 14.31 -3.18 -17.10
C PRO A 140 13.52 -1.91 -16.74
N ILE A 141 12.55 -2.02 -15.84
CA ILE A 141 11.76 -0.88 -15.36
C ILE A 141 12.65 0.09 -14.58
N VAL A 142 13.47 -0.41 -13.64
CA VAL A 142 14.42 0.42 -12.88
C VAL A 142 15.45 1.08 -13.80
N ARG A 143 15.96 0.39 -14.82
CA ARG A 143 16.87 0.98 -15.82
C ARG A 143 16.19 2.12 -16.59
N GLN A 144 14.94 1.96 -16.98
CA GLN A 144 14.17 3.02 -17.65
C GLN A 144 13.97 4.23 -16.74
N LEU A 145 13.57 4.01 -15.49
CA LEU A 145 13.41 5.08 -14.50
C LEU A 145 14.75 5.79 -14.22
N THR A 146 15.85 5.05 -14.12
CA THR A 146 17.19 5.62 -13.90
C THR A 146 17.60 6.52 -15.06
N LYS A 147 17.32 6.14 -16.31
CA LYS A 147 17.56 6.99 -17.48
C LYS A 147 16.77 8.30 -17.44
N ARG A 148 15.57 8.28 -16.87
CA ARG A 148 14.66 9.44 -16.81
C ARG A 148 14.93 10.37 -15.63
N TYR A 149 15.12 9.80 -14.44
CA TYR A 149 15.23 10.54 -13.18
C TYR A 149 16.67 10.67 -12.69
N GLY A 150 17.63 9.96 -13.29
CA GLY A 150 19.03 10.00 -12.87
C GLY A 150 19.20 9.64 -11.39
N SER A 151 20.03 10.42 -10.70
CA SER A 151 20.27 10.25 -9.27
C SER A 151 19.06 10.53 -8.40
N ASP A 152 18.05 11.27 -8.87
CA ASP A 152 16.86 11.55 -8.06
C ASP A 152 16.00 10.30 -7.83
N LEU A 153 16.20 9.20 -8.58
CA LEU A 153 15.48 7.95 -8.33
C LEU A 153 15.73 7.39 -6.92
N GLN A 154 16.89 7.71 -6.32
CA GLN A 154 17.23 7.28 -4.96
C GLN A 154 16.29 7.85 -3.88
N LEU A 155 15.57 8.94 -4.19
CA LEU A 155 14.63 9.57 -3.26
C LEU A 155 13.42 8.67 -2.96
N MET A 156 13.09 7.75 -3.86
CA MET A 156 12.07 6.74 -3.60
C MET A 156 12.54 5.68 -2.59
N SER A 157 13.84 5.37 -2.58
CA SER A 157 14.43 4.42 -1.63
C SER A 157 14.74 5.06 -0.27
N ASP A 158 15.00 6.37 -0.25
CA ASP A 158 15.23 7.15 0.97
C ASP A 158 14.34 8.42 0.96
N PRO A 159 13.05 8.26 1.29
CA PRO A 159 12.08 9.36 1.23
C PRO A 159 12.37 10.47 2.25
N HIS A 160 13.18 10.23 3.30
CA HIS A 160 13.60 11.30 4.21
C HIS A 160 14.44 12.39 3.51
N LYS A 161 15.10 12.07 2.39
CA LYS A 161 15.84 13.03 1.56
C LYS A 161 14.96 13.77 0.54
N ALA A 162 13.67 13.47 0.48
CA ALA A 162 12.75 13.99 -0.51
C ALA A 162 11.99 15.25 -0.08
N VAL A 163 12.29 15.83 1.10
CA VAL A 163 11.65 17.06 1.57
C VAL A 163 11.93 18.19 0.56
N GLY A 164 10.87 18.84 0.07
CA GLY A 164 10.93 19.83 -1.02
C GLY A 164 10.94 19.24 -2.44
N LYS A 165 10.88 17.90 -2.56
CA LYS A 165 10.79 17.14 -3.83
C LYS A 165 9.61 16.15 -3.80
N GLU A 166 8.59 16.41 -3.00
CA GLU A 166 7.43 15.53 -2.78
C GLU A 166 6.76 15.09 -4.10
N GLY A 167 6.46 16.06 -4.98
CA GLY A 167 5.83 15.79 -6.27
C GLY A 167 6.70 14.95 -7.22
N LEU A 168 8.03 15.13 -7.15
CA LEU A 168 8.97 14.32 -7.94
C LEU A 168 8.91 12.85 -7.51
N VAL A 169 8.92 12.57 -6.21
CA VAL A 169 8.84 11.19 -5.70
C VAL A 169 7.48 10.58 -6.01
N CYS A 170 6.39 11.33 -5.88
CA CYS A 170 5.06 10.87 -6.30
C CYS A 170 5.04 10.44 -7.77
N ASN A 171 5.64 11.23 -8.67
CA ASN A 171 5.75 10.89 -10.09
C ASN A 171 6.60 9.63 -10.34
N GLN A 172 7.70 9.47 -9.60
CA GLN A 172 8.54 8.27 -9.68
C GLN A 172 7.79 7.01 -9.27
N VAL A 173 7.08 7.05 -8.14
CA VAL A 173 6.29 5.92 -7.63
C VAL A 173 5.15 5.56 -8.59
N GLN A 174 4.42 6.56 -9.10
CA GLN A 174 3.36 6.36 -10.09
C GLN A 174 3.90 5.71 -11.38
N GLU A 175 5.05 6.18 -11.88
CA GLU A 175 5.64 5.63 -13.10
C GLU A 175 6.18 4.22 -12.90
N LEU A 176 6.81 3.93 -11.75
CA LEU A 176 7.23 2.59 -11.38
C LEU A 176 6.05 1.63 -11.45
N TRP A 177 5.00 1.90 -10.67
CA TRP A 177 3.88 0.98 -10.57
C TRP A 177 3.05 0.90 -11.84
N ARG A 178 2.95 1.98 -12.63
CA ARG A 178 2.35 1.92 -13.97
C ARG A 178 3.08 0.93 -14.88
N ASN A 179 4.41 0.95 -14.90
CA ASN A 179 5.19 0.01 -15.71
C ASN A 179 5.07 -1.43 -15.18
N VAL A 180 5.04 -1.62 -13.86
CA VAL A 180 4.83 -2.95 -13.26
C VAL A 180 3.44 -3.50 -13.62
N LEU A 181 2.40 -2.68 -13.51
CA LEU A 181 1.01 -3.07 -13.80
C LEU A 181 0.71 -3.30 -15.30
N GLN A 182 1.65 -2.98 -16.19
CA GLN A 182 1.58 -3.34 -17.62
C GLN A 182 2.13 -4.73 -17.92
N LEU A 183 2.82 -5.36 -16.97
CA LEU A 183 3.27 -6.75 -17.10
C LEU A 183 2.09 -7.73 -17.00
N PRO A 184 2.26 -8.97 -17.49
CA PRO A 184 1.30 -10.04 -17.21
C PRO A 184 1.00 -10.15 -15.70
N PRO A 185 -0.25 -10.44 -15.29
CA PRO A 185 -0.66 -10.40 -13.87
C PRO A 185 0.27 -11.15 -12.91
N ALA A 186 0.70 -12.37 -13.26
CA ALA A 186 1.61 -13.15 -12.42
C ALA A 186 2.98 -12.46 -12.20
N ARG A 187 3.53 -11.84 -13.25
CA ARG A 187 4.81 -11.10 -13.17
C ARG A 187 4.67 -9.81 -12.36
N ALA A 188 3.57 -9.08 -12.56
CA ALA A 188 3.25 -7.89 -11.77
C ALA A 188 3.07 -8.24 -10.28
N ALA A 189 2.31 -9.30 -9.99
CA ALA A 189 2.07 -9.77 -8.63
C ALA A 189 3.37 -10.19 -7.94
N GLY A 190 4.27 -10.89 -8.63
CA GLY A 190 5.60 -11.23 -8.13
C GLY A 190 6.40 -10.01 -7.68
N ILE A 191 6.43 -8.94 -8.49
CA ILE A 191 7.11 -7.68 -8.13
C ILE A 191 6.42 -6.98 -6.95
N ILE A 192 5.09 -6.94 -6.93
CA ILE A 192 4.34 -6.30 -5.83
C ILE A 192 4.64 -7.01 -4.51
N ARG A 193 4.63 -8.35 -4.48
CA ARG A 193 5.01 -9.13 -3.30
C ARG A 193 6.45 -8.86 -2.88
N LEU A 194 7.40 -8.89 -3.83
CA LEU A 194 8.81 -8.62 -3.56
C LEU A 194 9.05 -7.23 -2.95
N SER A 195 8.27 -6.23 -3.37
CA SER A 195 8.56 -4.82 -3.07
C SER A 195 7.77 -4.27 -1.89
N VAL A 196 6.52 -4.72 -1.71
CA VAL A 196 5.60 -4.20 -0.69
C VAL A 196 5.54 -5.14 0.50
N ALA A 197 5.50 -6.44 0.24
CA ALA A 197 5.29 -7.41 1.29
C ALA A 197 6.63 -7.75 1.95
N GLN A 198 6.84 -7.24 3.16
CA GLN A 198 7.99 -7.59 3.98
C GLN A 198 8.03 -9.11 4.21
N GLU A 199 9.22 -9.72 4.09
CA GLU A 199 9.46 -11.13 4.46
C GLU A 199 9.36 -11.33 5.98
#